data_AF-A0A7J2JQJ5-F1
#
_entry.id   AF-A0A7J2JQJ5-F1
#
_cell.length_a   1.000
_cell.length_b   1.000
_cell.length_c   1.000
_cell.angle_alpha   90.00
_cell.angle_beta   90.00
_cell.angle_gamma   90.00
#
_symmetry.space_group_name_H-M   'P 1'
#
loop_
_entity.id
_entity.type
_entity.pdbx_description
1 polymer ?
#
loop_
_entity_poly.entity_id
_entity_poly.type
_entity_poly.pdbx_seq_one_letter_code
_entity_poly.pdbx_strand_id
1 'polypeptide(L)' 'MSAALLSVAEKIGAELDRGEFETALVSGSKGFVIVKPVNGDALLVVLAGKNSKLGLIKYEMSRIGRMLAEELERTGYG' A
#
# COMPACT_ATOMS: atom_id res chain seq x y z
N MET A 1 13.35 0.15 1.44
CA MET A 1 13.02 1.15 0.41
C MET A 1 11.60 1.69 0.52
N SER A 2 10.61 0.95 1.06
CA SER A 2 9.20 1.38 1.06
C SER A 2 8.92 2.74 1.71
N ALA A 3 9.62 3.10 2.79
CA ALA A 3 9.50 4.43 3.42
C ALA A 3 9.90 5.59 2.48
N ALA A 4 10.94 5.40 1.66
CA ALA A 4 11.37 6.41 0.69
C ALA A 4 10.36 6.57 -0.45
N LEU A 5 9.72 5.48 -0.90
CA LEU A 5 8.65 5.54 -1.90
C LEU A 5 7.44 6.33 -1.37
N LEU A 6 7.05 6.08 -0.11
CA LEU A 6 5.93 6.77 0.54
C LEU A 6 6.14 8.29 0.53
N SER A 7 7.29 8.76 1.03
CA SER A 7 7.57 10.20 1.09
C SER A 7 7.56 10.88 -0.29
N VAL A 8 8.00 10.17 -1.34
CA VAL A 8 7.94 10.71 -2.71
C VAL A 8 6.51 10.71 -3.23
N ALA A 9 5.75 9.63 -3.01
CA ALA A 9 4.36 9.52 -3.46
C ALA A 9 3.45 10.55 -2.78
N GLU A 10 3.62 10.80 -1.48
CA GLU A 10 2.92 11.83 -0.73
C GLU A 10 3.23 13.23 -1.27
N LYS A 11 4.50 13.54 -1.54
CA LYS A 11 4.89 14.81 -2.16
C LYS A 11 4.25 15.01 -3.52
N ILE A 12 4.28 14.00 -4.39
CA ILE A 12 3.65 14.06 -5.71
C ILE A 12 2.14 14.30 -5.56
N GLY A 13 1.48 13.59 -4.65
CA GLY A 13 0.05 13.75 -4.38
C GLY A 13 -0.29 15.17 -3.90
N ALA A 14 0.51 15.71 -2.98
CA ALA A 14 0.34 17.06 -2.45
C ALA A 14 0.57 18.13 -3.54
N GLU A 15 1.63 18.03 -4.33
CA GLU A 15 1.96 18.99 -5.40
C GLU A 15 0.92 18.99 -6.53
N LEU A 16 0.31 17.83 -6.81
CA LEU A 16 -0.71 17.66 -7.85
C LEU A 16 -2.15 17.73 -7.32
N ASP A 17 -2.34 18.14 -6.06
CA ASP A 17 -3.65 18.28 -5.42
C ASP A 17 -4.51 17.01 -5.52
N ARG A 18 -3.92 15.84 -5.23
CA ARG A 18 -4.58 14.51 -5.32
C ARG A 18 -5.08 13.98 -3.98
N GLY A 19 -4.99 14.77 -2.91
CA GLY A 19 -5.39 14.38 -1.57
C GLY A 19 -4.37 13.46 -0.88
N GLU A 20 -4.84 12.67 0.07
CA GLU A 20 -4.01 11.78 0.89
C GLU A 20 -3.53 10.56 0.11
N PHE A 21 -2.36 10.04 0.50
CA PHE A 21 -1.80 8.85 -0.12
C PHE A 21 -2.60 7.59 0.25
N GLU A 22 -3.30 7.00 -0.73
CA GLU A 22 -4.03 5.75 -0.51
C GLU A 22 -3.25 4.50 -0.93
N THR A 23 -2.54 4.55 -2.05
CA THR A 23 -1.80 3.40 -2.58
C THR A 23 -0.79 3.80 -3.65
N ALA A 24 0.30 3.04 -3.75
CA ALA A 24 1.22 3.07 -4.89
C ALA A 24 1.20 1.72 -5.63
N LEU A 25 1.20 1.77 -6.96
CA LEU A 25 1.38 0.61 -7.83
C LEU A 25 2.59 0.85 -8.73
N VAL A 26 3.61 0.01 -8.59
CA VAL A 26 4.78 -0.02 -9.46
C VAL A 26 4.65 -1.20 -10.40
N SER A 27 4.60 -0.92 -11.70
CA SER A 27 4.57 -1.94 -12.74
C SER A 27 5.98 -2.17 -13.28
N GLY A 28 6.40 -3.43 -13.35
CA GLY A 28 7.67 -3.86 -13.93
C GLY A 28 7.48 -5.00 -14.91
N SER A 29 8.53 -5.30 -15.67
CA SER A 29 8.50 -6.38 -16.68
C SER A 29 8.17 -7.76 -16.10
N LYS A 30 8.41 -7.96 -14.80
CA LYS A 30 8.17 -9.22 -14.07
C LYS A 30 6.88 -9.24 -13.25
N GLY A 31 6.15 -8.13 -13.17
CA GLY A 31 4.94 -8.03 -12.36
C GLY A 31 4.78 -6.69 -11.66
N PHE A 32 4.22 -6.72 -10.46
CA PHE A 32 3.76 -5.53 -9.76
C PHE A 32 4.25 -5.50 -8.32
N VAL A 33 4.53 -4.29 -7.82
CA VAL A 33 4.65 -4.00 -6.39
C VAL A 33 3.51 -3.08 -6.02
N ILE A 34 2.75 -3.44 -5.00
CA ILE A 34 1.64 -2.62 -4.50
C ILE A 34 1.94 -2.28 -3.05
N VAL A 35 1.88 -1.00 -2.71
CA VAL A 35 2.08 -0.49 -1.35
C VAL A 35 0.83 0.25 -0.92
N LYS A 36 0.33 -0.03 0.27
CA LYS A 36 -0.84 0.63 0.86
C LYS A 36 -0.60 0.88 2.36
N PRO A 37 -0.94 2.06 2.90
CA PRO A 37 -0.94 2.27 4.34
C PRO A 37 -1.96 1.36 5.04
N VAL A 38 -1.57 0.84 6.19
CA VAL A 38 -2.46 0.10 7.08
C VAL A 38 -2.95 1.03 8.20
N ASN A 39 -2.02 1.80 8.76
CA ASN A 39 -2.22 2.89 9.72
C ASN A 39 -1.07 3.91 9.58
N GLY A 40 -0.85 4.75 10.59
CA GLY A 40 0.21 5.77 10.58
C GLY A 40 1.64 5.21 10.54
N ASP A 41 1.86 4.01 11.11
CA ASP A 41 3.20 3.45 11.32
C ASP A 41 3.50 2.20 10.47
N ALA A 42 2.49 1.61 9.83
CA ALA A 42 2.63 0.36 9.08
C ALA A 42 2.13 0.43 7.63
N LEU A 43 2.83 -0.30 6.76
CA LEU A 43 2.53 -0.43 5.33
C LEU A 43 2.31 -1.91 4.97
N LEU A 44 1.28 -2.18 4.17
CA LEU A 44 1.07 -3.46 3.50
C LEU A 44 1.75 -3.41 2.12
N VAL A 45 2.66 -4.35 1.89
CA VAL A 45 3.39 -4.47 0.63
C VAL A 45 3.10 -5.83 -0.01
N VAL A 46 2.69 -5.81 -1.27
CA VAL A 46 2.42 -7.03 -2.07
C VAL A 46 3.33 -7.07 -3.29
N LEU A 47 3.97 -8.21 -3.50
CA LEU A 47 4.68 -8.56 -4.73
C LEU A 47 3.81 -9.52 -5.53
N ALA A 48 3.47 -9.16 -6.76
CA ALA A 48 2.61 -9.93 -7.62
C ALA A 48 3.28 -10.21 -8.97
N GLY A 49 3.04 -11.38 -9.54
CA GLY A 49 3.53 -11.74 -10.87
C GLY A 49 2.79 -11.00 -11.98
N LYS A 50 3.37 -10.99 -13.19
CA LYS A 50 2.81 -10.32 -14.38
C LYS A 50 1.38 -10.77 -14.74
N ASN A 51 1.05 -12.03 -14.50
CA ASN A 51 -0.25 -12.61 -14.83
C ASN A 51 -1.23 -12.59 -13.64
N SER A 52 -0.88 -11.91 -12.54
CA SER A 52 -1.74 -11.83 -11.37
C SER A 52 -2.96 -10.94 -11.63
N LYS A 53 -4.11 -11.34 -11.08
CA LYS A 53 -5.37 -10.59 -11.21
C LYS A 53 -5.36 -9.38 -10.28
N LEU A 54 -4.95 -8.22 -10.79
CA LEU A 54 -4.76 -7.01 -9.98
C LEU A 54 -6.01 -6.59 -9.19
N GLY A 55 -7.21 -6.73 -9.77
CA GLY A 55 -8.46 -6.45 -9.07
C GLY A 55 -8.66 -7.34 -7.83
N LEU A 56 -8.35 -8.64 -7.95
CA LEU A 56 -8.44 -9.58 -6.83
C LEU A 56 -7.40 -9.29 -5.75
N ILE A 57 -6.18 -8.90 -6.17
CA ILE A 57 -5.15 -8.49 -5.22
C ILE A 57 -5.61 -7.27 -4.42
N LYS A 58 -6.12 -6.22 -5.08
CA LYS A 58 -6.62 -5.01 -4.40
C LYS A 58 -7.79 -5.33 -3.45
N TYR A 59 -8.68 -6.25 -3.85
CA TYR A 59 -9.76 -6.73 -3.01
C TYR A 59 -9.23 -7.39 -1.73
N GLU A 60 -8.32 -8.35 -1.86
CA GLU A 60 -7.72 -9.04 -0.71
C GLU A 60 -6.88 -8.10 0.16
N MET A 61 -6.10 -7.20 -0.44
CA MET A 61 -5.34 -6.19 0.30
C MET A 61 -6.24 -5.30 1.16
N SER A 62 -7.44 -4.96 0.68
CA SER A 62 -8.40 -4.18 1.47
C SER A 62 -8.96 -4.98 2.63
N ARG A 63 -9.20 -6.29 2.45
CA ARG A 63 -9.65 -7.18 3.54
C ARG A 63 -8.55 -7.38 4.59
N ILE A 64 -7.35 -7.74 4.14
CA ILE A 64 -6.19 -7.99 5.00
C ILE A 64 -5.75 -6.71 5.71
N GLY A 65 -5.78 -5.55 5.03
CA GLY A 65 -5.42 -4.27 5.64
C GLY A 65 -6.28 -3.94 6.86
N ARG A 66 -7.60 -4.18 6.79
CA ARG A 66 -8.48 -3.99 7.96
C ARG A 66 -8.14 -4.94 9.11
N MET A 67 -7.97 -6.22 8.81
CA MET A 67 -7.60 -7.22 9.83
C MET A 67 -6.25 -6.90 10.49
N LEU A 68 -5.30 -6.40 9.69
CA LEU A 68 -3.99 -6.03 10.20
C LEU A 68 -4.04 -4.76 11.04
N ALA A 69 -4.85 -3.76 10.65
CA ALA A 69 -5.04 -2.55 11.45
C ALA A 69 -5.60 -2.89 12.85
N GLU A 70 -6.64 -3.73 12.91
CA GLU A 70 -7.22 -4.20 14.18
C GLU A 70 -6.18 -4.92 15.06
N GLU A 71 -5.32 -5.75 14.47
CA GLU A 71 -4.28 -6.47 15.23
C GLU A 71 -3.13 -5.57 15.70
N LEU A 72 -2.76 -4.57 14.90
CA LEU A 72 -1.75 -3.58 15.27
C LEU A 72 -2.23 -2.71 16.44
N GLU A 73 -3.49 -2.27 16.43
CA GLU A 73 -4.10 -1.57 17.56
C GLU A 73 -4.06 -2.41 18.84
N ARG A 74 -4.40 -3.71 18.74
CA ARG A 74 -4.35 -4.64 19.89
C ARG A 74 -2.96 -4.84 20.47
N THR A 75 -1.93 -4.74 19.65
CA THR A 75 -0.53 -4.95 20.05
C THR A 75 0.18 -3.66 20.45
N GLY A 76 -0.52 -2.51 20.42
CA GLY A 76 0.03 -1.20 20.82
C GLY A 76 0.84 -0.51 19.72
N TYR A 77 0.64 -0.91 18.46
CA TYR A 77 1.25 -0.33 17.26
C TYR A 77 0.22 0.38 16.36
N GLY A 78 -0.87 0.87 16.98
CA GLY A 78 -2.00 1.54 16.34
C GLY A 78 -1.68 2.97 15.91
#